data_AF-A0AAX3S805-F1
#
_entry.id   AF-A0AAX3S805-F1
#
_cell.length_a   1.000
_cell.length_b   1.000
_cell.length_c   1.000
_cell.angle_alpha   90.00
_cell.angle_beta   90.00
_cell.angle_gamma   90.00
#
_symmetry.space_group_name_H-M   'P 1'
#
loop_
_entity.id
_entity.type
_entity.pdbx_description
1 polymer ?
#
loop_
_entity_poly.entity_id
_entity_poly.type
_entity_poly.pdbx_seq_one_letter_code
_entity_poly.pdbx_strand_id
1 'polypeptide(L)'
;MLQHQDHDEQAQVAMVLFRVGPYRAALEACHVLAMADQPTALRSASAHSLLYEGRDRPTPPSRWLTLRDAQVRSEKNSTWQLGVSGDITLRQLPANTLYPLPKLLRSRRFSMALCGFTFEQQQLVLLLDARKLTP
;
A
#
# COMPACT_ATOMS: atom_id res chain seq x y z
N MET A 1 6.35 -35.70 29.97
CA MET A 1 6.30 -34.25 29.70
C MET A 1 6.93 -34.03 28.33
N LEU A 2 6.12 -33.85 27.29
CA LEU A 2 6.59 -33.54 25.94
C LEU A 2 6.37 -32.04 25.73
N GLN A 3 7.47 -31.28 25.77
CA GLN A 3 7.49 -29.89 25.34
C GLN A 3 7.33 -29.88 23.81
N HIS A 4 6.11 -29.67 23.33
CA HIS A 4 5.89 -29.27 21.94
C HIS A 4 6.29 -27.79 21.83
N GLN A 5 7.54 -27.54 21.47
CA GLN A 5 7.94 -26.25 20.91
C GLN A 5 7.38 -26.18 19.49
N ASP A 6 6.12 -25.76 19.37
CA ASP A 6 5.63 -25.18 18.12
C ASP A 6 6.31 -23.81 17.98
N HIS A 7 7.46 -23.80 17.31
CA HIS A 7 7.88 -22.62 16.57
C HIS A 7 6.84 -22.42 15.46
N ASP A 8 5.73 -21.74 15.79
CA ASP A 8 4.88 -21.14 14.78
C ASP A 8 5.77 -20.15 14.00
N GLU A 9 6.28 -20.56 12.85
CA GLU A 9 6.83 -19.64 11.85
C GLU A 9 5.69 -18.70 11.45
N GLN A 10 5.56 -17.60 12.17
CA GLN A 10 4.57 -16.58 11.87
C GLN A 10 4.82 -16.07 10.46
N ALA A 11 3.86 -16.31 9.56
CA ALA A 11 3.93 -15.88 8.18
C ALA A 11 4.30 -14.39 8.10
N GLN A 12 5.41 -14.09 7.43
CA GLN A 12 5.88 -12.73 7.21
C GLN A 12 5.36 -12.21 5.88
N VAL A 13 4.95 -10.94 5.85
CA VAL A 13 4.51 -10.26 4.64
C VAL A 13 5.46 -9.09 4.36
N ALA A 14 6.04 -9.10 3.17
CA ALA A 14 6.89 -8.00 2.69
C ALA A 14 6.00 -6.82 2.29
N MET A 15 6.18 -5.67 2.94
CA MET A 15 5.38 -4.48 2.77
C MET A 15 6.27 -3.31 2.35
N VAL A 16 5.82 -2.56 1.34
CA VAL A 16 6.41 -1.27 0.95
C VAL A 16 5.65 -0.17 1.66
N LEU A 17 6.33 0.55 2.55
CA LEU A 17 5.79 1.64 3.35
C LEU A 17 6.16 2.98 2.69
N PHE A 18 5.23 3.92 2.68
CA PHE A 18 5.40 5.25 2.10
C PHE A 18 4.44 6.26 2.76
N ARG A 19 4.50 7.55 2.36
CA ARG A 19 3.57 8.57 2.85
C ARG A 19 2.55 8.97 1.79
N VAL A 20 1.36 9.31 2.28
CA VAL A 20 0.28 9.91 1.50
C VAL A 20 -0.29 11.08 2.28
N GLY A 21 0.10 12.29 1.89
CA GLY A 21 -0.18 13.49 2.70
C GLY A 21 0.35 13.31 4.13
N PRO A 22 -0.48 13.50 5.17
CA PRO A 22 -0.05 13.34 6.55
C PRO A 22 0.06 11.87 6.99
N TYR A 23 -0.50 10.92 6.23
CA TYR A 23 -0.61 9.53 6.63
C TYR A 23 0.55 8.66 6.15
N ARG A 24 0.79 7.58 6.88
CA ARG A 24 1.64 6.47 6.44
C ARG A 24 0.77 5.38 5.84
N ALA A 25 1.18 4.84 4.72
CA ALA A 25 0.50 3.75 4.03
C ALA A 25 1.48 2.63 3.68
N ALA A 26 0.95 1.44 3.47
CA ALA A 26 1.71 0.29 3.04
C ALA A 26 0.89 -0.57 2.07
N LEU A 27 1.59 -1.22 1.15
CA LEU A 27 1.04 -2.28 0.29
C LEU A 27 2.05 -3.42 0.15
N GLU A 28 1.58 -4.60 -0.22
CA GLU A 28 2.44 -5.77 -0.37
C GLU A 28 3.49 -5.56 -1.49
N ALA A 29 4.75 -5.85 -1.16
CA ALA A 29 5.89 -5.61 -2.06
C ALA A 29 5.80 -6.41 -3.36
N CYS A 30 5.13 -7.57 -3.36
CA CYS A 30 4.95 -8.40 -4.54
C CYS A 30 4.18 -7.69 -5.69
N HIS A 31 3.48 -6.59 -5.38
CA HIS A 31 2.77 -5.77 -6.36
C HIS A 31 3.60 -4.60 -6.90
N VAL A 32 4.76 -4.30 -6.31
CA VAL A 32 5.69 -3.25 -6.75
C VAL A 32 6.76 -3.86 -7.65
N LEU A 33 6.84 -3.38 -8.88
CA LEU A 33 7.77 -3.90 -9.89
C LEU A 33 9.03 -3.05 -10.02
N ALA A 34 8.92 -1.74 -9.80
CA ALA A 34 10.03 -0.80 -9.90
C ALA A 34 9.73 0.50 -9.15
N MET A 35 10.75 1.33 -8.97
CA MET A 35 10.63 2.71 -8.48
C MET A 35 11.33 3.67 -9.43
N ALA A 36 10.81 4.89 -9.55
CA ALA A 36 11.39 5.96 -10.35
C ALA A 36 11.25 7.32 -9.65
N ASP A 37 12.10 8.28 -10.03
CA ASP A 37 12.02 9.66 -9.53
C ASP A 37 10.97 10.50 -10.26
N GLN A 38 10.58 10.08 -11.46
CA GLN A 38 9.59 10.75 -12.32
C GLN A 38 8.62 9.73 -12.92
N PRO A 39 7.40 10.15 -13.30
CA PRO A 39 6.48 9.25 -13.97
C PRO A 39 6.99 8.94 -15.37
N THR A 40 7.14 7.66 -15.67
CA THR A 40 7.57 7.12 -16.97
C THR A 40 6.49 6.27 -17.64
N ALA A 41 5.48 5.82 -16.89
CA ALA A 41 4.35 5.07 -17.41
C ALA A 41 3.28 6.02 -17.95
N LEU A 42 2.63 5.60 -19.05
CA LEU A 42 1.50 6.32 -19.65
C LEU A 42 0.33 6.52 -18.67
N ARG A 43 0.12 5.53 -17.79
CA ARG A 43 -0.93 5.53 -16.77
C ARG A 43 -0.28 5.80 -15.42
N SER A 44 -0.65 6.92 -14.80
CA SER A 44 -0.12 7.31 -13.51
C SER A 44 -1.14 8.09 -12.70
N ALA A 45 -1.10 7.94 -11.37
CA ALA A 45 -1.97 8.65 -10.45
C ALA A 45 -1.25 8.92 -9.13
N SER A 46 -1.65 9.99 -8.43
CA SER A 46 -1.14 10.28 -7.10
C SER A 46 -1.85 9.43 -6.05
N ALA A 47 -1.11 8.89 -5.08
CA ALA A 47 -1.70 8.20 -3.94
C ALA A 47 -2.64 9.12 -3.15
N HIS A 48 -2.39 10.44 -3.15
CA HIS A 48 -3.25 11.40 -2.50
C HIS A 48 -4.66 11.40 -3.11
N SER A 49 -4.77 11.46 -4.43
CA SER A 49 -6.08 11.47 -5.12
C SER A 49 -6.84 10.15 -5.00
N LEU A 50 -6.13 9.03 -4.82
CA LEU A 50 -6.75 7.71 -4.71
C LEU A 50 -7.23 7.37 -3.29
N LEU A 51 -6.67 8.03 -2.27
CA LEU A 51 -6.92 7.69 -0.87
C LEU A 51 -7.64 8.78 -0.08
N TYR A 52 -7.65 10.02 -0.57
CA TYR A 52 -8.15 11.17 0.15
C TYR A 52 -9.14 12.00 -0.67
N GLU A 53 -10.29 12.29 -0.08
CA GLU A 53 -11.34 13.16 -0.62
C GLU A 53 -11.37 14.47 0.17
N GLY A 54 -10.31 15.27 0.03
CA GLY A 54 -10.22 16.57 0.69
C GLY A 54 -9.93 17.70 -0.29
N ARG A 55 -10.14 18.92 0.19
CA ARG A 55 -9.89 20.15 -0.58
C ARG A 55 -8.44 20.64 -0.48
N ASP A 56 -7.62 19.96 0.32
CA ASP A 56 -6.21 20.30 0.47
C ASP A 56 -5.48 20.12 -0.85
N ARG A 57 -4.60 21.06 -1.18
CA ARG A 57 -3.76 20.94 -2.37
C ARG A 57 -2.85 19.71 -2.20
N PRO A 58 -2.90 18.73 -3.11
CA PRO A 58 -2.04 17.57 -3.02
C PRO A 58 -0.58 18.00 -3.14
N THR A 59 0.26 17.53 -2.22
CA THR A 59 1.70 17.65 -2.36
C THR A 59 2.16 16.86 -3.59
N PRO A 60 3.03 17.42 -4.45
CA PRO A 60 3.58 16.68 -5.58
C PRO A 60 4.24 15.36 -5.12
N PRO A 61 4.06 14.25 -5.86
CA PRO A 61 4.80 13.03 -5.61
C PRO A 61 6.31 13.26 -5.68
N SER A 62 7.06 12.68 -4.74
CA SER A 62 8.52 12.70 -4.75
C SER A 62 9.12 11.43 -5.35
N ARG A 63 8.33 10.36 -5.47
CA ARG A 63 8.72 9.06 -6.02
C ARG A 63 7.52 8.41 -6.70
N TRP A 64 7.80 7.49 -7.61
CA TRP A 64 6.79 6.75 -8.38
C TRP A 64 7.02 5.26 -8.26
N LEU A 65 6.01 4.54 -7.78
CA LEU A 65 6.00 3.07 -7.69
C LEU A 65 5.33 2.50 -8.94
N THR A 66 6.04 1.70 -9.73
CA THR A 66 5.43 0.94 -10.83
C THR A 66 4.71 -0.27 -10.25
N LEU A 67 3.38 -0.30 -10.38
CA LEU A 67 2.52 -1.36 -9.89
C LEU A 67 2.04 -2.25 -11.04
N ARG A 68 1.84 -3.53 -10.73
CA ARG A 68 1.09 -4.43 -11.63
C ARG A 68 -0.38 -4.03 -11.63
N ASP A 69 -0.95 -3.83 -12.81
CA ASP A 69 -2.39 -3.65 -12.96
C ASP A 69 -3.09 -5.01 -12.82
N ALA A 70 -3.92 -5.14 -11.78
CA ALA A 70 -4.68 -6.36 -11.51
C ALA A 70 -5.96 -6.50 -12.37
N GLN A 71 -6.39 -5.44 -13.06
CA GLN A 71 -7.63 -5.41 -13.84
C GLN A 71 -7.40 -5.74 -15.32
N VAL A 72 -6.18 -5.55 -15.82
CA VAL A 72 -5.87 -5.72 -17.24
C VAL A 72 -5.44 -7.15 -17.54
N ARG A 73 -6.24 -7.86 -18.34
CA ARG A 73 -5.95 -9.22 -18.82
C ARG A 73 -4.93 -9.28 -19.97
N SER A 74 -4.58 -8.13 -20.56
CA SER A 74 -3.67 -8.02 -21.70
C SER A 74 -2.30 -7.48 -21.27
N GLU A 75 -1.23 -8.16 -21.67
CA GLU A 75 0.13 -7.84 -21.24
C GLU A 75 0.58 -6.42 -21.64
N LYS A 76 0.06 -5.89 -22.76
CA LYS A 76 0.47 -4.61 -23.35
C LYS A 76 0.25 -3.38 -22.47
N ASN A 77 -0.61 -3.44 -21.44
CA ASN A 77 -0.89 -2.35 -20.50
C ASN A 77 -1.05 -2.86 -19.05
N SER A 78 -0.24 -3.85 -18.68
CA SER A 78 -0.33 -4.54 -17.39
C SER A 78 0.31 -3.79 -16.21
N THR A 79 0.69 -2.52 -16.38
CA THR A 79 1.31 -1.71 -15.31
C THR A 79 0.82 -0.27 -15.33
N TRP A 80 0.95 0.39 -14.17
CA TRP A 80 0.72 1.83 -14.00
C TRP A 80 1.58 2.34 -12.85
N GLN A 81 1.74 3.66 -12.70
CA GLN A 81 2.58 4.25 -11.67
C GLN A 81 1.80 5.02 -10.60
N LEU A 82 2.08 4.68 -9.35
CA LEU A 82 1.55 5.36 -8.18
C LEU A 82 2.56 6.40 -7.66
N GLY A 83 2.21 7.67 -7.74
CA GLY A 83 2.98 8.76 -7.15
C GLY A 83 2.81 8.79 -5.63
N VAL A 84 3.91 8.68 -4.89
CA VAL A 84 3.94 8.69 -3.42
C VAL A 84 4.88 9.79 -2.90
N SER A 85 4.77 10.10 -1.61
CA SER A 85 5.61 11.10 -0.95
C SER A 85 6.47 10.49 0.15
N GLY A 86 7.56 11.19 0.49
CA GLY A 86 8.45 10.82 1.59
C GLY A 86 9.31 9.59 1.29
N ASP A 87 9.97 9.10 2.35
CA ASP A 87 10.82 7.92 2.26
C ASP A 87 10.00 6.66 1.99
N ILE A 88 10.53 5.81 1.12
CA ILE A 88 9.98 4.49 0.82
C ILE A 88 10.85 3.46 1.52
N THR A 89 10.25 2.61 2.34
CA THR A 89 10.95 1.55 3.06
C THR A 89 10.32 0.20 2.81
N LEU A 90 11.15 -0.84 2.74
CA LEU A 90 10.73 -2.24 2.67
C LEU A 90 10.79 -2.85 4.07
N ARG A 91 9.70 -3.45 4.54
CA ARG A 91 9.60 -4.10 5.85
C ARG A 91 8.97 -5.48 5.75
N GLN A 92 9.49 -6.42 6.53
CA GLN A 92 8.80 -7.68 6.82
C GLN A 92 7.92 -7.46 8.05
N LEU A 93 6.62 -7.66 7.91
CA LEU A 93 5.66 -7.55 9.00
C LEU A 93 5.03 -8.91 9.27
N PRO A 94 4.88 -9.33 10.54
CA PRO A 94 4.15 -10.55 10.86
C PRO A 94 2.68 -10.41 10.45
N ALA A 95 2.12 -11.42 9.77
CA ALA A 95 0.75 -11.36 9.23
C ALA A 95 -0.31 -11.12 10.32
N ASN A 96 -0.09 -11.58 11.55
CA ASN A 96 -0.98 -11.37 12.70
C ASN A 96 -0.99 -9.91 13.22
N THR A 97 -0.11 -9.04 12.72
CA THR A 97 -0.09 -7.59 13.01
C THR A 97 -0.82 -6.77 11.95
N LEU A 98 -1.37 -7.43 10.91
CA LEU A 98 -2.14 -6.80 9.85
C LEU A 98 -3.62 -6.88 10.20
N TYR A 99 -4.16 -5.79 10.74
CA TYR A 99 -5.53 -5.77 11.24
C TYR A 99 -6.50 -5.33 10.12
N PRO A 100 -7.58 -6.08 9.88
CA PRO A 100 -8.60 -5.64 8.92
C PRO A 100 -9.31 -4.38 9.42
N LEU A 101 -9.88 -3.60 8.49
CA LEU A 101 -10.68 -2.43 8.88
C LEU A 101 -11.90 -2.84 9.73
N PRO A 102 -12.15 -2.15 10.86
CA PRO A 102 -13.39 -2.24 11.61
C PRO A 102 -14.59 -1.92 10.72
N LYS A 103 -15.75 -2.54 11.02
CA LYS A 103 -16.96 -2.44 10.18
C LYS A 103 -17.34 -0.99 9.83
N LEU A 104 -17.24 -0.08 10.79
CA LEU A 104 -17.58 1.34 10.58
C LEU A 104 -16.64 2.04 9.59
N LEU A 105 -15.34 1.81 9.68
CA LEU A 105 -14.37 2.39 8.73
C LEU A 105 -14.51 1.72 7.36
N ARG A 106 -14.73 0.41 7.34
CA ARG A 106 -14.93 -0.34 6.09
C ARG A 106 -16.13 0.16 5.28
N SER A 107 -17.22 0.54 5.93
CA SER A 107 -18.44 1.01 5.25
C SER A 107 -18.41 2.48 4.83
N ARG A 108 -17.48 3.28 5.39
CA ARG A 108 -17.38 4.73 5.13
C ARG A 108 -16.10 5.16 4.44
N ARG A 109 -15.20 4.22 4.15
CA ARG A 109 -13.94 4.53 3.45
C ARG A 109 -14.25 5.09 2.06
N PHE A 110 -13.52 6.13 1.70
CA PHE A 110 -13.52 6.67 0.33
C PHE A 110 -12.90 5.66 -0.64
N SER A 111 -11.66 5.22 -0.35
CA SER A 111 -10.95 4.28 -1.21
C SER A 111 -11.26 2.83 -0.87
N MET A 112 -11.68 2.05 -1.87
CA MET A 112 -11.86 0.60 -1.72
C MET A 112 -10.54 -0.16 -1.53
N ALA A 113 -9.41 0.47 -1.87
CA ALA A 113 -8.08 -0.08 -1.60
C ALA A 113 -7.74 -0.10 -0.12
N LEU A 114 -8.31 0.80 0.70
CA LEU A 114 -8.08 0.79 2.14
C LEU A 114 -8.71 -0.46 2.77
N CYS A 115 -7.88 -1.41 3.20
CA CYS A 115 -8.32 -2.74 3.64
C CYS A 115 -8.02 -3.02 5.11
N GLY A 116 -7.09 -2.29 5.73
CA GLY A 116 -6.74 -2.48 7.12
C GLY A 116 -5.79 -1.43 7.67
N PHE A 117 -5.18 -1.74 8.80
CA PHE A 117 -4.11 -0.98 9.41
C PHE A 117 -3.11 -1.90 10.11
N THR A 118 -1.93 -1.38 10.39
CA THR A 118 -0.92 -2.00 11.25
C THR A 118 -0.23 -0.91 12.07
N PHE A 119 0.66 -1.32 12.97
CA PHE A 119 1.51 -0.42 13.74
C PHE A 119 2.97 -0.71 13.43
N GLU A 120 3.68 0.27 12.88
CA GLU A 120 5.13 0.21 12.72
C GLU A 120 5.74 1.32 13.60
N GLN A 121 6.64 0.95 14.51
CA GLN A 121 7.27 1.89 15.45
C GLN A 121 6.25 2.71 16.25
N GLN A 122 5.17 2.07 16.71
CA GLN A 122 4.05 2.69 17.44
C GLN A 122 3.26 3.74 16.62
N GLN A 123 3.49 3.83 15.31
CA GLN A 123 2.75 4.70 14.41
C GLN A 123 1.74 3.89 13.61
N LEU A 124 0.53 4.45 13.48
CA LEU A 124 -0.52 3.86 12.64
C LEU A 124 -0.09 3.91 11.16
N VAL A 125 -0.18 2.76 10.48
CA VAL A 125 0.07 2.64 9.03
C VAL A 125 -1.17 2.04 8.38
N LEU A 126 -1.68 2.72 7.34
CA LEU A 126 -2.83 2.27 6.57
C LEU A 126 -2.42 1.14 5.61
N LEU A 127 -3.19 0.06 5.56
CA LEU A 127 -2.93 -1.05 4.63
C LEU A 127 -3.79 -0.90 3.38
N LEU A 128 -3.14 -1.00 2.22
CA LEU A 128 -3.76 -0.88 0.90
C LEU A 128 -3.67 -2.18 0.12
N ASP A 129 -4.79 -2.62 -0.41
CA ASP A 129 -4.87 -3.70 -1.38
C ASP A 129 -4.54 -3.16 -2.78
N ALA A 130 -3.31 -3.40 -3.25
CA ALA A 130 -2.80 -2.84 -4.50
C ALA A 130 -3.66 -3.21 -5.72
N ARG A 131 -4.37 -4.35 -5.67
CA ARG A 131 -5.26 -4.82 -6.75
C ARG A 131 -6.53 -3.99 -6.90
N LYS A 132 -6.89 -3.24 -5.85
CA LYS A 132 -8.04 -2.34 -5.81
C LYS A 132 -7.66 -0.87 -6.02
N LEU A 133 -6.37 -0.59 -6.16
CA LEU A 133 -5.90 0.70 -6.63
C LEU A 133 -6.07 0.75 -8.15
N THR A 134 -6.64 1.85 -8.64
CA THR A 134 -6.81 2.13 -10.06
C THR A 134 -6.31 3.55 -10.32
N PRO A 135 -5.52 3.78 -11.38
CA PRO A 135 -5.07 5.13 -11.74
C PRO A 135 -6.24 6.05 -12.10
#